data_AF-A0A939JNL3-F1
#
_entry.id   AF-A0A939JNL3-F1
#
_cell.length_a   1.000
_cell.length_b   1.000
_cell.length_c   1.000
_cell.angle_alpha   90.00
_cell.angle_beta   90.00
_cell.angle_gamma   90.00
#
_symmetry.space_group_name_H-M   'P 1'
#
loop_
_entity.id
_entity.type
_entity.pdbx_description
1 polymer ?
#
loop_
_entity_poly.entity_id
_entity_poly.type
_entity_poly.pdbx_seq_one_letter_code
_entity_poly.pdbx_strand_id
1 'polypeptide(L)'
;MTDAQYVASRRPLWCGVAALFTDGRGRVVLEDVDYRPTCLLPGGGIDTGEAPSQAIAREVHEELGLTRRFSSVLAVDWIPPGTPGYPPGFPGEAIYVFDGGTLTEDDLAHVRLPGREITGVRRIEPALLPRHMDPANARRALAALRARINGAAPAILEDGRPLAPTPLDDLQVLRTPRKPQLWRWHTSHPVPVELPVRQAWGWLFADDGRVLVLIGQDTGSACLPGGTVEPADHGDPARTLRREAWEEARVRISDAHFLGYLHDETGGRPCARARYAAQITGWQPPRRDEATGQTYTRLLATPEQAAELFDWGDETADQLAAVHTAREKLGLPAPIPRPLTELPPGQLSEGSAAR
;
A
#
# COMPACT_ATOMS: atom_id res chain seq x y z
N MET A 1 -42.80 -18.93 20.23
CA MET A 1 -42.41 -18.50 18.88
C MET A 1 -41.78 -19.71 18.21
N THR A 2 -42.28 -20.14 17.06
CA THR A 2 -41.67 -21.24 16.29
C THR A 2 -40.40 -20.75 15.60
N ASP A 3 -39.50 -21.64 15.18
CA ASP A 3 -38.29 -21.27 14.43
C ASP A 3 -38.63 -20.48 13.16
N ALA A 4 -39.72 -20.84 12.47
CA ALA A 4 -40.23 -20.10 11.32
C ALA A 4 -40.70 -18.68 11.68
N GLN A 5 -41.42 -18.52 12.80
CA GLN A 5 -41.82 -17.20 13.30
C GLN A 5 -40.61 -16.36 13.73
N TYR A 6 -39.57 -17.00 14.27
CA TYR A 6 -38.34 -16.35 14.67
C TYR A 6 -37.54 -15.86 13.45
N VAL A 7 -37.34 -16.70 12.43
CA VAL A 7 -36.71 -16.29 11.16
C VAL A 7 -37.50 -15.16 10.49
N ALA A 8 -38.82 -15.27 10.40
CA ALA A 8 -39.67 -14.23 9.82
C ALA A 8 -39.66 -12.91 10.60
N SER A 9 -39.34 -12.94 11.91
CA SER A 9 -39.20 -11.74 12.74
C SER A 9 -37.87 -11.01 12.55
N ARG A 10 -36.88 -11.64 11.90
CA ARG A 10 -35.61 -10.99 11.58
C ARG A 10 -35.79 -10.06 10.40
N ARG A 11 -35.17 -8.88 10.46
CA ARG A 11 -35.15 -7.97 9.32
C ARG A 11 -34.28 -8.58 8.22
N PRO A 12 -34.70 -8.54 6.94
CA PRO A 12 -33.85 -8.93 5.83
C PRO A 12 -32.62 -8.04 5.78
N LEU A 13 -31.54 -8.56 5.23
CA LEU A 13 -30.30 -7.83 4.93
C LEU A 13 -29.83 -8.31 3.56
N TRP A 14 -29.39 -7.40 2.71
CA TRP A 14 -28.74 -7.78 1.46
C TRP A 14 -27.31 -8.23 1.73
N CYS A 15 -26.80 -9.16 0.92
CA CYS A 15 -25.42 -9.61 1.01
C CYS A 15 -24.78 -9.49 -0.37
N GLY A 16 -23.63 -8.82 -0.41
CA GLY A 16 -22.87 -8.59 -1.62
C GLY A 16 -21.40 -9.00 -1.44
N VAL A 17 -20.70 -9.10 -2.56
CA VAL A 17 -19.27 -9.37 -2.62
C VAL A 17 -18.60 -8.38 -3.56
N ALA A 18 -17.33 -8.09 -3.30
CA ALA A 18 -16.48 -7.33 -4.20
C ALA A 18 -15.07 -7.93 -4.19
N ALA A 19 -14.33 -7.80 -5.28
CA ALA A 19 -12.92 -8.17 -5.35
C ALA A 19 -12.06 -6.93 -5.54
N LEU A 20 -11.06 -6.77 -4.66
CA LEU A 20 -10.04 -5.75 -4.85
C LEU A 20 -8.85 -6.35 -5.58
N PHE A 21 -8.68 -5.95 -6.83
CA PHE A 21 -7.49 -6.25 -7.61
C PHE A 21 -6.59 -5.03 -7.71
N THR A 22 -5.29 -5.26 -7.76
CA THR A 22 -4.31 -4.25 -8.18
C THR A 22 -3.61 -4.70 -9.46
N ASP A 23 -3.05 -3.78 -10.24
CA ASP A 23 -2.07 -4.15 -11.26
C ASP A 23 -0.64 -4.23 -10.67
N GLY A 24 0.36 -4.54 -11.50
CA GLY A 24 1.77 -4.60 -11.11
C GLY A 24 2.34 -3.28 -10.55
N ARG A 25 1.61 -2.16 -10.68
CA ARG A 25 1.96 -0.84 -10.14
C ARG A 25 1.19 -0.48 -8.88
N GLY A 26 0.38 -1.40 -8.36
CA GLY A 26 -0.49 -1.15 -7.21
C GLY A 26 -1.68 -0.22 -7.50
N ARG A 27 -2.01 0.03 -8.79
CA ARG A 27 -3.24 0.76 -9.16
C ARG A 27 -4.42 -0.19 -8.99
N VAL A 28 -5.51 0.30 -8.41
CA VAL A 28 -6.73 -0.49 -8.20
C VAL A 28 -7.46 -0.66 -9.53
N VAL A 29 -7.90 -1.88 -9.81
CA VAL A 29 -8.67 -2.20 -11.01
C VAL A 29 -10.15 -1.99 -10.71
N LEU A 30 -10.78 -1.10 -11.46
CA LEU A 30 -12.21 -0.77 -11.38
C LEU A 30 -12.92 -1.12 -12.69
N GLU A 31 -14.24 -1.29 -12.60
CA GLU A 31 -15.12 -1.52 -13.72
C GLU A 31 -15.95 -0.28 -14.06
N ASP A 32 -16.06 0.01 -15.35
CA ASP A 32 -17.04 0.94 -15.89
C ASP A 32 -18.36 0.22 -16.12
N VAL A 33 -19.46 0.82 -15.68
CA VAL A 33 -20.80 0.24 -15.83
C VAL A 33 -21.74 1.13 -16.63
N ASP A 34 -22.73 0.54 -17.32
CA ASP A 34 -23.64 1.28 -18.22
C ASP A 34 -24.83 1.96 -17.51
N TYR A 35 -25.08 1.63 -16.24
CA TYR A 35 -26.25 2.09 -15.48
C TYR A 35 -25.95 3.18 -14.44
N ARG A 36 -24.68 3.58 -14.27
CA ARG A 36 -24.27 4.71 -13.42
C ARG A 36 -22.97 5.34 -13.91
N PRO A 37 -22.71 6.62 -13.61
CA PRO A 37 -21.52 7.32 -14.08
C PRO A 37 -20.24 7.00 -13.27
N THR A 38 -20.36 6.31 -12.15
CA THR A 38 -19.27 5.96 -11.23
C THR A 38 -18.80 4.52 -11.49
N CYS A 39 -17.51 4.28 -11.30
CA CYS A 39 -16.90 2.96 -11.38
C CYS A 39 -17.14 2.15 -10.10
N LEU A 40 -17.07 0.82 -10.22
CA LEU A 40 -17.21 -0.13 -9.11
C LEU A 40 -15.99 -1.06 -9.02
N LEU A 41 -15.85 -1.75 -7.89
CA LEU A 41 -15.02 -2.95 -7.84
C LEU A 41 -15.80 -4.10 -8.51
N PRO A 42 -15.13 -5.05 -9.17
CA PRO A 42 -15.76 -6.29 -9.63
C PRO A 42 -16.52 -6.98 -8.51
N GLY A 43 -17.72 -7.47 -8.77
CA GLY A 43 -18.55 -8.16 -7.80
C GLY A 43 -20.04 -7.78 -7.86
N GLY A 44 -20.84 -8.55 -7.14
CA GLY A 44 -22.30 -8.44 -7.17
C GLY A 44 -22.98 -9.07 -5.96
N GLY A 45 -24.24 -9.40 -6.13
CA GLY A 45 -25.08 -9.98 -5.07
C GLY A 45 -24.76 -11.45 -4.82
N ILE A 46 -24.98 -11.90 -3.58
CA ILE A 46 -24.92 -13.32 -3.23
C ILE A 46 -26.29 -13.95 -3.48
N ASP A 47 -26.34 -15.03 -4.26
CA ASP A 47 -27.57 -15.76 -4.53
C ASP A 47 -28.05 -16.60 -3.34
N THR A 48 -29.32 -17.02 -3.38
CA THR A 48 -29.90 -17.84 -2.32
C THR A 48 -29.17 -19.18 -2.18
N GLY A 49 -28.56 -19.40 -1.01
CA GLY A 49 -27.81 -20.62 -0.70
C GLY A 49 -26.37 -20.61 -1.23
N GLU A 50 -25.93 -19.53 -1.87
CA GLU A 50 -24.56 -19.37 -2.39
C GLU A 50 -23.61 -18.92 -1.27
N ALA A 51 -22.40 -19.49 -1.24
CA ALA A 51 -21.37 -19.02 -0.31
C ALA A 51 -20.69 -17.73 -0.85
N PRO A 52 -20.26 -16.78 -0.01
CA PRO A 52 -19.61 -15.54 -0.47
C PRO A 52 -18.39 -15.77 -1.37
N SER A 53 -17.57 -16.80 -1.09
CA SER A 53 -16.42 -17.14 -1.92
C SER A 53 -16.80 -17.74 -3.29
N GLN A 54 -17.97 -18.36 -3.40
CA GLN A 54 -18.53 -18.85 -4.67
C GLN A 54 -19.10 -17.68 -5.47
N ALA A 55 -19.88 -16.82 -4.82
CA ALA A 55 -20.41 -15.59 -5.41
C ALA A 55 -19.30 -14.76 -6.05
N ILE A 56 -18.23 -14.45 -5.32
CA ILE A 56 -17.17 -13.60 -5.90
C ILE A 56 -16.41 -14.29 -7.04
N ALA A 57 -16.28 -15.61 -7.00
CA ALA A 57 -15.68 -16.37 -8.09
C ALA A 57 -16.57 -16.40 -9.34
N ARG A 58 -17.89 -16.47 -9.16
CA ARG A 58 -18.87 -16.36 -10.23
C ARG A 58 -18.84 -14.97 -10.84
N GLU A 59 -19.00 -13.92 -10.02
CA GLU A 59 -19.04 -12.53 -10.49
C GLU A 59 -17.77 -12.16 -11.28
N VAL A 60 -16.58 -12.43 -10.72
CA VAL A 60 -15.32 -12.14 -11.43
C VAL A 60 -15.18 -12.94 -12.73
N HIS A 61 -15.72 -14.16 -12.79
CA HIS A 61 -15.73 -14.92 -14.03
C HIS A 61 -16.72 -14.34 -15.07
N GLU A 62 -17.90 -13.92 -14.64
CA GLU A 62 -18.94 -13.35 -15.51
C GLU A 62 -18.56 -11.95 -16.02
N GLU A 63 -17.97 -11.11 -15.16
CA GLU A 63 -17.65 -9.72 -15.45
C GLU A 63 -16.31 -9.55 -16.16
N LEU A 64 -15.29 -10.32 -15.75
CA LEU A 64 -13.91 -10.18 -16.27
C LEU A 64 -13.44 -11.38 -17.08
N GLY A 65 -14.16 -12.50 -17.10
CA GLY A 65 -13.70 -13.74 -17.74
C GLY A 65 -12.57 -14.44 -16.99
N LEU A 66 -12.20 -13.98 -15.79
CA LEU A 66 -11.06 -14.50 -15.04
C LEU A 66 -11.49 -15.59 -14.06
N THR A 67 -10.84 -16.75 -14.11
CA THR A 67 -11.03 -17.81 -13.11
C THR A 67 -10.01 -17.64 -11.99
N ARG A 68 -10.49 -17.39 -10.76
CA ARG A 68 -9.68 -17.19 -9.56
C ARG A 68 -10.28 -17.90 -8.35
N ARG A 69 -9.43 -18.22 -7.37
CA ARG A 69 -9.86 -18.68 -6.04
C ARG A 69 -9.70 -17.53 -5.06
N PHE A 70 -10.73 -17.29 -4.27
CA PHE A 70 -10.75 -16.23 -3.27
C PHE A 70 -10.78 -16.85 -1.87
N SER A 71 -9.68 -16.71 -1.14
CA SER A 71 -9.50 -17.28 0.19
C SER A 71 -9.24 -16.25 1.29
N SER A 72 -9.08 -14.98 0.93
CA SER A 72 -8.78 -13.89 1.86
C SER A 72 -9.81 -12.78 1.72
N VAL A 73 -10.36 -12.33 2.84
CA VAL A 73 -11.26 -11.18 2.92
C VAL A 73 -10.44 -10.01 3.48
N LEU A 74 -10.48 -8.88 2.79
CA LEU A 74 -9.81 -7.65 3.20
C LEU A 74 -10.71 -6.77 4.07
N ALA A 75 -12.02 -6.79 3.82
CA ALA A 75 -12.98 -6.04 4.60
C ALA A 75 -14.37 -6.68 4.61
N VAL A 76 -15.12 -6.45 5.68
CA VAL A 76 -16.57 -6.65 5.75
C VAL A 76 -17.20 -5.32 6.10
N ASP A 77 -18.06 -4.79 5.22
CA ASP A 77 -18.70 -3.49 5.41
C ASP A 77 -20.20 -3.64 5.60
N TRP A 78 -20.73 -2.95 6.61
CA TRP A 78 -22.16 -2.78 6.79
C TRP A 78 -22.61 -1.43 6.23
N ILE A 79 -23.55 -1.50 5.28
CA ILE A 79 -24.21 -0.34 4.68
C ILE A 79 -25.57 -0.14 5.36
N PRO A 80 -25.83 1.04 5.96
CA PRO A 80 -27.07 1.27 6.68
C PRO A 80 -28.28 1.43 5.74
N PRO A 81 -29.50 1.08 6.21
CA PRO A 81 -30.74 1.45 5.52
C PRO A 81 -30.82 2.96 5.27
N GLY A 82 -31.41 3.38 4.16
CA GLY A 82 -31.56 4.79 3.81
C GLY A 82 -30.27 5.46 3.28
N THR A 83 -29.23 4.68 2.99
CA THR A 83 -28.04 5.16 2.28
C THR A 83 -28.46 5.76 0.92
N PRO A 84 -28.05 7.01 0.60
CA PRO A 84 -28.34 7.61 -0.69
C PRO A 84 -27.84 6.77 -1.87
N GLY A 85 -28.63 6.71 -2.95
CA GLY A 85 -28.32 5.92 -4.14
C GLY A 85 -28.89 4.49 -4.13
N TYR A 86 -29.43 4.03 -3.00
CA TYR A 86 -30.16 2.76 -2.92
C TYR A 86 -31.68 2.97 -3.07
N PRO A 87 -32.42 1.95 -3.58
CA PRO A 87 -33.86 2.07 -3.79
C PRO A 87 -34.66 2.24 -2.49
N PRO A 88 -35.86 2.84 -2.53
CA PRO A 88 -36.77 2.90 -1.38
C PRO A 88 -37.02 1.52 -0.78
N GLY A 89 -36.93 1.41 0.55
CA GLY A 89 -37.08 0.13 1.24
C GLY A 89 -35.81 -0.72 1.30
N PHE A 90 -34.67 -0.21 0.83
CA PHE A 90 -33.37 -0.84 1.02
C PHE A 90 -33.13 -1.22 2.49
N PRO A 91 -32.96 -2.51 2.81
CA PRO A 91 -32.91 -2.98 4.19
C PRO A 91 -31.53 -2.87 4.84
N GLY A 92 -30.54 -2.30 4.13
CA GLY A 92 -29.13 -2.39 4.48
C GLY A 92 -28.45 -3.57 3.78
N GLU A 93 -27.12 -3.55 3.74
CA GLU A 93 -26.31 -4.57 3.06
C GLU A 93 -25.04 -4.88 3.83
N ALA A 94 -24.61 -6.15 3.81
CA ALA A 94 -23.26 -6.55 4.19
C ALA A 94 -22.45 -6.90 2.94
N ILE A 95 -21.29 -6.25 2.74
CA ILE A 95 -20.39 -6.51 1.61
C ILE A 95 -19.10 -7.15 2.09
N TYR A 96 -18.74 -8.30 1.52
CA TYR A 96 -17.43 -8.93 1.70
C TYR A 96 -16.49 -8.48 0.58
N VAL A 97 -15.40 -7.79 0.93
CA VAL A 97 -14.36 -7.40 -0.02
C VAL A 97 -13.25 -8.44 0.03
N PHE A 98 -13.10 -9.24 -1.01
CA PHE A 98 -12.06 -10.24 -1.15
C PHE A 98 -10.78 -9.64 -1.74
N ASP A 99 -9.64 -10.21 -1.34
CA ASP A 99 -8.36 -9.96 -2.01
C ASP A 99 -8.34 -10.71 -3.34
N GLY A 100 -8.36 -9.95 -4.44
CA GLY A 100 -8.17 -10.49 -5.79
C GLY A 100 -6.70 -10.68 -6.16
N GLY A 101 -5.78 -10.13 -5.38
CA GLY A 101 -4.36 -10.12 -5.67
C GLY A 101 -3.99 -9.14 -6.78
N THR A 102 -2.86 -9.42 -7.42
CA THR A 102 -2.29 -8.58 -8.49
C THR A 102 -2.57 -9.19 -9.85
N LEU A 103 -3.22 -8.45 -10.74
CA LEU A 103 -3.38 -8.79 -12.14
C LEU A 103 -2.13 -8.40 -12.93
N THR A 104 -1.60 -9.37 -13.67
CA THR A 104 -0.51 -9.14 -14.63
C THR A 104 -1.05 -8.46 -15.90
N GLU A 105 -0.16 -7.91 -16.74
CA GLU A 105 -0.58 -7.42 -18.06
C GLU A 105 -1.17 -8.52 -18.94
N ASP A 106 -0.73 -9.78 -18.76
CA ASP A 106 -1.32 -10.94 -19.43
C ASP A 106 -2.76 -11.18 -18.95
N ASP A 107 -3.01 -11.14 -17.65
CA ASP A 107 -4.37 -11.26 -17.10
C ASP A 107 -5.30 -10.16 -17.65
N LEU A 108 -4.81 -8.92 -17.69
CA LEU A 108 -5.56 -7.77 -18.19
C LEU A 108 -5.84 -7.87 -19.70
N ALA A 109 -4.93 -8.45 -20.49
CA ALA A 109 -5.15 -8.73 -21.91
C ALA A 109 -6.19 -9.86 -22.14
N HIS A 110 -6.33 -10.75 -21.15
CA HIS A 110 -7.30 -11.85 -21.17
C HIS A 110 -8.67 -11.49 -20.59
N VAL A 111 -8.87 -10.27 -20.10
CA VAL A 111 -10.19 -9.80 -19.65
C VAL A 111 -11.22 -9.93 -20.78
N ARG A 112 -12.39 -10.51 -20.46
CA ARG A 112 -13.53 -10.66 -21.37
C ARG A 112 -14.77 -10.12 -20.69
N LEU A 113 -15.26 -8.99 -21.20
CA LEU A 113 -16.46 -8.34 -20.65
C LEU A 113 -17.73 -8.97 -21.22
N PRO A 114 -18.81 -9.06 -20.44
CA PRO A 114 -20.07 -9.69 -20.84
C PRO A 114 -20.86 -8.93 -21.92
N GLY A 115 -20.40 -7.74 -22.35
CA GLY A 115 -21.02 -6.95 -23.42
C GLY A 115 -22.33 -6.26 -23.02
N ARG A 116 -22.71 -6.37 -21.75
CA ARG A 116 -23.82 -5.70 -21.06
C ARG A 116 -23.35 -5.37 -19.65
N GLU A 117 -23.94 -4.36 -19.01
CA GLU A 117 -23.66 -3.99 -17.62
C GLU A 117 -22.24 -3.47 -17.38
N ILE A 118 -21.21 -4.28 -17.62
CA ILE A 118 -19.80 -3.92 -17.57
C ILE A 118 -19.32 -3.54 -18.98
N THR A 119 -18.81 -2.32 -19.11
CA THR A 119 -18.43 -1.72 -20.39
C THR A 119 -16.93 -1.45 -20.55
N GLY A 120 -16.17 -1.54 -19.44
CA GLY A 120 -14.75 -1.27 -19.46
C GLY A 120 -14.06 -1.59 -18.14
N VAL A 121 -12.73 -1.62 -18.17
CA VAL A 121 -11.87 -1.78 -16.99
C VAL A 121 -10.86 -0.64 -16.94
N ARG A 122 -10.68 -0.05 -15.77
CA ARG A 122 -9.73 1.04 -15.51
C ARG A 122 -8.74 0.67 -14.43
N ARG A 123 -7.50 1.13 -14.58
CA ARG A 123 -6.44 1.02 -13.57
C ARG A 123 -6.27 2.40 -12.93
N ILE A 124 -6.71 2.55 -11.69
CA ILE A 124 -6.82 3.83 -11.00
C ILE A 124 -5.80 3.91 -9.88
N GLU A 125 -5.00 4.98 -9.86
CA GLU A 125 -4.14 5.30 -8.72
C GLU A 125 -5.01 5.42 -7.45
N PRO A 126 -4.68 4.75 -6.33
CA PRO A 126 -5.58 4.67 -5.17
C PRO A 126 -6.09 6.03 -4.67
N ALA A 127 -5.24 7.06 -4.67
CA ALA A 127 -5.62 8.42 -4.27
C ALA A 127 -6.70 9.07 -5.16
N LEU A 128 -6.89 8.56 -6.38
CA LEU A 128 -7.88 9.05 -7.33
C LEU A 128 -9.21 8.28 -7.25
N LEU A 129 -9.31 7.20 -6.47
CA LEU A 129 -10.57 6.46 -6.30
C LEU A 129 -11.77 7.36 -5.94
N PRO A 130 -11.66 8.36 -5.04
CA PRO A 130 -12.77 9.27 -4.75
C PRO A 130 -13.27 10.12 -5.92
N ARG A 131 -12.51 10.18 -7.03
CA ARG A 131 -12.91 10.87 -8.27
C ARG A 131 -13.64 9.96 -9.25
N HIS A 132 -13.54 8.64 -9.07
CA HIS A 132 -14.08 7.64 -9.99
C HIS A 132 -15.23 6.83 -9.37
N MET A 133 -15.30 6.72 -8.05
CA MET A 133 -16.32 5.93 -7.34
C MET A 133 -17.24 6.81 -6.50
N ASP A 134 -18.43 6.30 -6.19
CA ASP A 134 -19.27 6.90 -5.14
C ASP A 134 -18.51 6.97 -3.80
N PRO A 135 -18.72 8.00 -2.97
CA PRO A 135 -17.91 8.23 -1.76
C PRO A 135 -17.84 7.04 -0.80
N ALA A 136 -18.94 6.28 -0.63
CA ALA A 136 -18.94 5.09 0.24
C ALA A 136 -18.09 3.95 -0.34
N ASN A 137 -18.19 3.71 -1.65
CA ASN A 137 -17.41 2.68 -2.34
C ASN A 137 -15.92 3.03 -2.35
N ALA A 138 -15.58 4.31 -2.57
CA ALA A 138 -14.19 4.78 -2.48
C ALA A 138 -13.59 4.55 -1.08
N ARG A 139 -14.34 4.88 -0.02
CA ARG A 139 -13.90 4.64 1.36
C ARG A 139 -13.67 3.15 1.63
N ARG A 140 -14.62 2.29 1.23
CA ARG A 140 -14.52 0.84 1.37
C ARG A 140 -13.30 0.27 0.64
N ALA A 141 -13.10 0.66 -0.63
CA ALA A 141 -11.96 0.20 -1.42
C ALA A 141 -10.62 0.63 -0.82
N LEU A 142 -10.51 1.88 -0.35
CA LEU A 142 -9.30 2.37 0.32
C LEU A 142 -9.04 1.65 1.66
N ALA A 143 -10.08 1.40 2.46
CA ALA A 143 -9.95 0.66 3.71
C ALA A 143 -9.52 -0.79 3.47
N ALA A 144 -10.08 -1.46 2.46
CA ALA A 144 -9.67 -2.80 2.06
C ALA A 144 -8.22 -2.84 1.55
N LEU A 145 -7.80 -1.85 0.74
CA LEU A 145 -6.42 -1.74 0.29
C LEU A 145 -5.45 -1.51 1.45
N ARG A 146 -5.81 -0.66 2.41
CA ARG A 146 -5.00 -0.45 3.62
C ARG A 146 -4.94 -1.70 4.47
N ALA A 147 -6.03 -2.46 4.60
CA ALA A 147 -6.04 -3.74 5.32
C ALA A 147 -5.09 -4.76 4.67
N ARG A 148 -5.06 -4.83 3.34
CA ARG A 148 -4.11 -5.63 2.56
C ARG A 148 -2.67 -5.25 2.89
N ILE A 149 -2.32 -3.97 2.72
CA ILE A 149 -0.96 -3.45 2.98
C ILE A 149 -0.58 -3.66 4.45
N ASN A 150 -1.52 -3.47 5.37
CA ASN A 150 -1.26 -3.66 6.78
C ASN A 150 -0.96 -5.13 7.12
N GLY A 151 -1.38 -6.10 6.30
CA GLY A 151 -1.22 -7.52 6.61
C GLY A 151 -1.96 -7.90 7.90
N ALA A 152 -3.10 -7.27 8.16
CA ALA A 152 -3.92 -7.46 9.34
C ALA A 152 -5.11 -8.39 9.06
N ALA A 153 -5.90 -8.65 10.11
CA ALA A 153 -7.22 -9.25 9.96
C ALA A 153 -8.13 -8.39 9.06
N PRO A 154 -9.19 -8.96 8.47
CA PRO A 154 -10.15 -8.20 7.67
C PRO A 154 -10.66 -6.97 8.43
N ALA A 155 -10.70 -5.81 7.78
CA ALA A 155 -11.25 -4.60 8.38
C ALA A 155 -12.77 -4.72 8.54
N ILE A 156 -13.29 -4.45 9.74
CA ILE A 156 -14.73 -4.35 9.98
C ILE A 156 -15.13 -2.88 9.79
N LEU A 157 -16.05 -2.63 8.87
CA LEU A 157 -16.42 -1.29 8.44
C LEU A 157 -17.91 -1.01 8.69
N GLU A 158 -18.22 0.24 8.99
CA GLU A 158 -19.58 0.80 8.94
C GLU A 158 -19.61 1.98 7.97
N ASP A 159 -20.40 1.87 6.90
CA ASP A 159 -20.47 2.85 5.80
C ASP A 159 -19.07 3.20 5.26
N GLY A 160 -18.24 2.16 5.08
CA GLY A 160 -16.87 2.25 4.60
C GLY A 160 -15.87 2.84 5.60
N ARG A 161 -16.22 3.04 6.88
CA ARG A 161 -15.32 3.54 7.92
C ARG A 161 -14.88 2.42 8.86
N PRO A 162 -13.58 2.25 9.13
CA PRO A 162 -13.11 1.18 10.00
C PRO A 162 -13.53 1.42 11.46
N LEU A 163 -14.04 0.37 12.12
CA LEU A 163 -14.37 0.39 13.55
C LEU A 163 -13.13 0.34 14.45
N ALA A 164 -12.06 -0.29 13.97
CA ALA A 164 -10.75 -0.36 14.62
C ALA A 164 -9.69 0.13 13.61
N PRO A 165 -9.51 1.46 13.46
CA PRO A 165 -8.57 2.00 12.49
C PRO A 165 -7.13 1.59 12.83
N THR A 166 -6.37 1.31 11.79
CA THR A 166 -4.92 1.07 11.87
C THR A 166 -4.16 2.39 11.68
N PRO A 167 -2.84 2.44 11.94
CA PRO A 167 -2.06 3.64 11.60
C PRO A 167 -2.19 4.08 10.14
N LEU A 168 -2.40 3.15 9.19
CA LEU A 168 -2.62 3.48 7.79
C LEU A 168 -3.95 4.21 7.56
N ASP A 169 -4.98 3.88 8.34
CA ASP A 169 -6.30 4.51 8.27
C ASP A 169 -6.28 5.91 8.88
N ASP A 170 -5.70 6.04 10.09
CA ASP A 170 -5.59 7.30 10.81
C ASP A 170 -4.78 8.34 10.03
N LEU A 171 -3.70 7.91 9.39
CA LEU A 171 -2.85 8.76 8.54
C LEU A 171 -3.43 8.95 7.13
N GLN A 172 -4.56 8.31 6.83
CA GLN A 172 -5.20 8.31 5.52
C GLN A 172 -4.22 7.99 4.38
N VAL A 173 -3.41 6.94 4.57
CA VAL A 173 -2.37 6.57 3.60
C VAL A 173 -2.99 6.33 2.23
N LEU A 174 -2.30 6.77 1.17
CA LEU A 174 -2.80 6.82 -0.21
C LEU A 174 -3.92 7.84 -0.49
N ARG A 175 -4.12 8.88 0.35
CA ARG A 175 -4.99 10.01 -0.03
C ARG A 175 -4.36 10.98 -1.04
N THR A 176 -3.04 10.95 -1.15
CA THR A 176 -2.25 11.73 -2.11
C THR A 176 -1.66 10.77 -3.14
N PRO A 177 -1.70 11.10 -4.45
CA PRO A 177 -1.14 10.22 -5.47
C PRO A 177 0.32 9.85 -5.19
N ARG A 178 0.64 8.57 -5.33
CA ARG A 178 2.04 8.11 -5.32
C ARG A 178 2.78 8.74 -6.48
N LYS A 179 4.02 9.17 -6.24
CA LYS A 179 4.90 9.71 -7.29
C LYS A 179 5.52 8.52 -8.04
N PRO A 180 5.25 8.33 -9.34
CA PRO A 180 5.86 7.24 -10.10
C PRO A 180 7.39 7.42 -10.17
N GLN A 181 8.14 6.36 -9.90
CA GLN A 181 9.59 6.29 -10.08
C GLN A 181 9.92 5.13 -11.02
N LEU A 182 9.45 5.24 -12.26
CA LEU A 182 9.52 4.19 -13.30
C LEU A 182 10.87 4.18 -14.04
N TRP A 183 11.93 4.55 -13.35
CA TRP A 183 13.26 4.62 -13.92
C TRP A 183 13.95 3.26 -13.85
N ARG A 184 14.84 3.02 -14.80
CA ARG A 184 15.59 1.76 -14.87
C ARG A 184 16.43 1.57 -13.59
N TRP A 185 16.34 0.37 -13.04
CA TRP A 185 17.12 -0.03 -11.87
C TRP A 185 18.45 -0.69 -12.27
N HIS A 186 19.51 -0.39 -11.52
CA HIS A 186 20.86 -0.90 -11.75
C HIS A 186 21.45 -1.42 -10.44
N THR A 187 21.75 -2.73 -10.37
CA THR A 187 22.26 -3.43 -9.17
C THR A 187 23.72 -3.87 -9.27
N SER A 188 24.25 -4.06 -10.47
CA SER A 188 25.47 -4.84 -10.69
C SER A 188 26.77 -4.06 -10.50
N HIS A 189 26.73 -2.72 -10.51
CA HIS A 189 27.92 -1.87 -10.50
C HIS A 189 27.70 -0.61 -9.65
N PRO A 190 28.78 -0.03 -9.07
CA PRO A 190 28.74 1.32 -8.53
C PRO A 190 28.21 2.31 -9.58
N VAL A 191 27.66 3.43 -9.11
CA VAL A 191 27.24 4.50 -10.01
C VAL A 191 28.43 4.94 -10.88
N PRO A 192 28.27 5.03 -12.22
CA PRO A 192 29.33 5.52 -13.11
C PRO A 192 29.80 6.92 -12.69
N VAL A 193 31.11 7.19 -12.81
CA VAL A 193 31.73 8.45 -12.34
C VAL A 193 31.14 9.67 -13.03
N GLU A 194 30.73 9.52 -14.29
CA GLU A 194 30.10 10.54 -15.11
C GLU A 194 28.64 10.82 -14.77
N LEU A 195 27.99 9.93 -14.00
CA LEU A 195 26.58 10.05 -13.64
C LEU A 195 26.45 10.64 -12.22
N PRO A 196 26.06 11.91 -12.07
CA PRO A 196 26.02 12.54 -10.76
C PRO A 196 24.95 11.89 -9.87
N VAL A 197 25.34 11.48 -8.66
CA VAL A 197 24.39 11.06 -7.63
C VAL A 197 23.73 12.29 -7.04
N ARG A 198 22.42 12.44 -7.26
CA ARG A 198 21.65 13.59 -6.78
C ARG A 198 20.89 13.30 -5.51
N GLN A 199 20.57 12.04 -5.26
CA GLN A 199 19.82 11.63 -4.08
C GLN A 199 20.30 10.30 -3.53
N ALA A 200 20.11 10.10 -2.24
CA ALA A 200 20.35 8.86 -1.54
C ALA A 200 19.14 8.52 -0.65
N TRP A 201 18.59 7.32 -0.81
CA TRP A 201 17.44 6.84 -0.05
C TRP A 201 17.75 5.48 0.60
N GLY A 202 17.25 5.26 1.81
CA GLY A 202 17.62 4.12 2.64
C GLY A 202 16.48 3.15 2.95
N TRP A 203 16.73 1.87 2.75
CA TRP A 203 16.01 0.78 3.41
C TRP A 203 16.64 0.56 4.78
N LEU A 204 16.08 1.23 5.79
CA LEU A 204 16.62 1.20 7.15
C LEU A 204 15.94 0.10 7.94
N PHE A 205 16.68 -0.97 8.26
CA PHE A 205 16.16 -2.14 8.92
C PHE A 205 16.13 -2.01 10.45
N ALA A 206 15.05 -2.44 11.08
CA ALA A 206 15.01 -2.78 12.49
C ALA A 206 15.58 -4.21 12.73
N ASP A 207 15.84 -4.54 13.99
CA ASP A 207 16.44 -5.83 14.39
C ASP A 207 15.60 -7.06 14.01
N ASP A 208 14.29 -6.87 13.82
CA ASP A 208 13.36 -7.93 13.40
C ASP A 208 13.27 -8.09 11.87
N GLY A 209 14.11 -7.38 11.11
CA GLY A 209 14.16 -7.44 9.65
C GLY A 209 13.09 -6.59 8.94
N ARG A 210 12.19 -5.94 9.67
CA ARG A 210 11.30 -4.91 9.09
C ARG A 210 12.08 -3.64 8.76
N VAL A 211 11.51 -2.81 7.91
CA VAL A 211 12.10 -1.56 7.45
C VAL A 211 11.26 -0.37 7.91
N LEU A 212 11.95 0.75 8.12
CA LEU A 212 11.35 2.02 8.46
C LEU A 212 10.78 2.71 7.21
N VAL A 213 9.50 3.06 7.28
CA VAL A 213 8.81 3.90 6.31
C VAL A 213 8.29 5.15 7.02
N LEU A 214 8.47 6.30 6.39
CA LEU A 214 7.97 7.58 6.90
C LEU A 214 6.66 7.91 6.20
N ILE A 215 5.62 8.20 6.98
CA ILE A 215 4.32 8.62 6.46
C ILE A 215 4.06 10.06 6.85
N GLY A 216 3.88 10.93 5.86
CA GLY A 216 3.58 12.33 6.11
C GLY A 216 2.20 12.51 6.76
N GLN A 217 2.13 13.09 7.96
CA GLN A 217 0.86 13.22 8.70
C GLN A 217 -0.20 14.07 7.99
N ASP A 218 0.22 15.07 7.20
CA ASP A 218 -0.67 15.97 6.45
C ASP A 218 -0.97 15.50 5.03
N THR A 219 -0.16 14.58 4.49
CA THR A 219 -0.30 14.14 3.09
C THR A 219 -0.71 12.68 2.96
N GLY A 220 -0.49 11.84 3.98
CA GLY A 220 -0.66 10.39 3.89
C GLY A 220 0.28 9.72 2.87
N SER A 221 1.32 10.45 2.42
CA SER A 221 2.31 9.94 1.46
C SER A 221 3.43 9.22 2.18
N ALA A 222 3.89 8.12 1.60
CA ALA A 222 5.06 7.40 2.09
C ALA A 222 6.36 7.92 1.46
N CYS A 223 7.44 7.93 2.25
CA CYS A 223 8.81 8.02 1.77
C CYS A 223 9.70 7.03 2.55
N LEU A 224 10.77 6.60 1.90
CA LEU A 224 11.92 6.04 2.61
C LEU A 224 12.71 7.21 3.22
N PRO A 225 13.43 7.03 4.33
CA PRO A 225 14.37 8.04 4.81
C PRO A 225 15.45 8.33 3.76
N GLY A 226 15.72 9.61 3.50
CA GLY A 226 16.71 10.01 2.51
C GLY A 226 16.36 11.30 1.79
N GLY A 227 17.30 11.80 1.00
CA GLY A 227 17.17 13.13 0.44
C GLY A 227 18.23 13.48 -0.58
N THR A 228 18.43 14.78 -0.76
CA THR A 228 19.30 15.34 -1.80
C THR A 228 20.75 15.37 -1.31
N VAL A 229 21.69 15.05 -2.18
CA VAL A 229 23.12 15.18 -1.86
C VAL A 229 23.48 16.66 -1.79
N GLU A 230 23.89 17.12 -0.61
CA GLU A 230 24.21 18.51 -0.33
C GLU A 230 25.73 18.77 -0.31
N PRO A 231 26.19 20.03 -0.47
CA PRO A 231 27.61 20.36 -0.35
C PRO A 231 28.24 19.94 0.99
N ALA A 232 27.46 19.96 2.08
CA ALA A 232 27.88 19.52 3.41
C ALA A 232 28.15 18.01 3.49
N ASP A 233 27.66 17.23 2.53
CA ASP A 233 27.91 15.79 2.41
C ASP A 233 29.22 15.50 1.65
N HIS A 234 29.90 16.54 1.15
CA HIS A 234 31.14 16.45 0.36
C HIS A 234 31.05 15.49 -0.83
N GLY A 235 29.84 15.32 -1.39
CA GLY A 235 29.57 14.43 -2.50
C GLY A 235 29.49 12.94 -2.14
N ASP A 236 29.47 12.57 -0.85
CA ASP A 236 29.29 11.18 -0.39
C ASP A 236 27.79 10.90 -0.11
N PRO A 237 27.11 10.09 -0.95
CA PRO A 237 25.70 9.79 -0.75
C PRO A 237 25.42 8.94 0.51
N ALA A 238 26.41 8.20 1.03
CA ALA A 238 26.25 7.49 2.29
C ALA A 238 26.22 8.46 3.48
N ARG A 239 26.97 9.57 3.41
CA ARG A 239 26.91 10.66 4.39
C ARG A 239 25.57 11.40 4.31
N THR A 240 25.08 11.67 3.10
CA THR A 240 23.72 12.19 2.88
C THR A 240 22.68 11.31 3.57
N LEU A 241 22.72 10.00 3.36
CA LEU A 241 21.75 9.11 3.99
C LEU A 241 21.80 9.15 5.53
N ARG A 242 22.98 9.19 6.13
CA ARG A 242 23.11 9.29 7.60
C ARG A 242 22.53 10.60 8.13
N ARG A 243 22.76 11.71 7.42
CA ARG A 243 22.20 13.02 7.76
C ARG A 243 20.68 13.01 7.67
N GLU A 244 20.13 12.60 6.53
CA GLU A 244 18.68 12.58 6.26
C GLU A 244 17.95 11.61 7.20
N ALA A 245 18.50 10.43 7.47
CA ALA A 245 17.95 9.49 8.44
C ALA A 245 17.84 10.12 9.85
N TRP A 246 18.79 10.97 10.22
CA TRP A 246 18.71 11.72 11.47
C TRP A 246 17.72 12.88 11.38
N GLU A 247 17.74 13.65 10.30
CA GLU A 247 16.93 14.87 10.10
C GLU A 247 15.43 14.58 9.95
N GLU A 248 15.07 13.57 9.17
CA GLU A 248 13.67 13.23 8.88
C GLU A 248 13.08 12.25 9.92
N ALA A 249 13.89 11.31 10.40
CA ALA A 249 13.40 10.18 11.22
C ALA A 249 13.96 10.13 12.65
N ARG A 250 15.00 10.91 12.95
CA ARG A 250 15.75 10.87 14.23
C ARG A 250 16.28 9.48 14.55
N VAL A 251 16.75 8.77 13.52
CA VAL A 251 17.37 7.44 13.67
C VAL A 251 18.87 7.49 13.35
N ARG A 252 19.64 6.68 14.08
CA ARG A 252 21.04 6.37 13.76
C ARG A 252 21.10 5.07 13.00
N ILE A 253 22.05 4.96 12.10
CA ILE A 253 22.22 3.80 11.24
C ILE A 253 23.65 3.27 11.28
N SER A 254 23.80 1.97 11.05
CA SER A 254 25.08 1.31 10.78
C SER A 254 25.69 1.82 9.47
N ASP A 255 26.79 1.20 9.04
CA ASP A 255 27.34 1.47 7.71
C ASP A 255 26.34 1.15 6.60
N ALA A 256 26.21 2.10 5.67
CA ALA A 256 25.28 2.04 4.57
C ALA A 256 25.84 1.15 3.45
N HIS A 257 25.10 0.08 3.13
CA HIS A 257 25.40 -0.85 2.07
C HIS A 257 24.70 -0.39 0.80
N PHE A 258 25.47 -0.12 -0.26
CA PHE A 258 24.90 0.25 -1.56
C PHE A 258 24.11 -0.92 -2.16
N LEU A 259 22.88 -0.66 -2.59
CA LEU A 259 21.99 -1.64 -3.22
C LEU A 259 21.99 -1.52 -4.74
N GLY A 260 22.09 -0.29 -5.23
CA GLY A 260 21.88 0.05 -6.61
C GLY A 260 21.37 1.48 -6.76
N TYR A 261 21.02 1.86 -7.98
CA TYR A 261 20.48 3.17 -8.27
C TYR A 261 19.41 3.13 -9.36
N LEU A 262 18.51 4.11 -9.30
CA LEU A 262 17.60 4.41 -10.39
C LEU A 262 18.27 5.42 -11.32
N HIS A 263 18.28 5.13 -12.62
CA HIS A 263 18.80 6.02 -13.65
C HIS A 263 17.71 7.00 -14.10
N ASP A 264 17.77 8.21 -13.57
CA ASP A 264 16.78 9.25 -13.81
C ASP A 264 17.20 10.17 -14.95
N GLU A 265 16.45 10.11 -16.05
CA GLU A 265 16.64 10.95 -17.24
C GLU A 265 15.67 12.15 -17.28
N THR A 266 14.82 12.31 -16.26
CA THR A 266 13.86 13.41 -16.17
C THR A 266 14.57 14.69 -15.71
N GLY A 267 14.29 15.82 -16.38
CA GLY A 267 14.91 17.11 -16.06
C GLY A 267 16.16 17.47 -16.90
N GLY A 268 16.42 16.74 -17.98
CA GLY A 268 17.33 17.15 -19.06
C GLY A 268 18.81 16.80 -18.87
N ARG A 269 19.29 16.61 -17.63
CA ARG A 269 20.60 16.00 -17.36
C ARG A 269 20.41 14.70 -16.56
N PRO A 270 20.81 13.54 -17.12
CA PRO A 270 20.70 12.27 -16.42
C PRO A 270 21.41 12.29 -15.06
N CYS A 271 20.82 11.63 -14.07
CA CYS A 271 21.39 11.50 -12.74
C CYS A 271 21.05 10.16 -12.10
N ALA A 272 21.81 9.80 -11.06
CA ALA A 272 21.54 8.62 -10.25
C ALA A 272 20.78 9.00 -8.97
N ARG A 273 19.73 8.23 -8.67
CA ARG A 273 19.07 8.22 -7.36
C ARG A 273 19.45 6.93 -6.66
N ALA A 274 20.43 7.00 -5.77
CA ALA A 274 21.02 5.84 -5.11
C ALA A 274 20.08 5.27 -4.03
N ARG A 275 20.16 3.95 -3.84
CA ARG A 275 19.50 3.20 -2.78
C ARG A 275 20.54 2.49 -1.93
N TYR A 276 20.33 2.54 -0.63
CA TYR A 276 21.19 1.88 0.35
C TYR A 276 20.35 1.06 1.33
N ALA A 277 21.00 0.14 2.02
CA ALA A 277 20.48 -0.54 3.20
C ALA A 277 21.38 -0.29 4.40
N ALA A 278 20.79 -0.13 5.58
CA ALA A 278 21.54 -0.07 6.83
C ALA A 278 20.65 -0.57 7.98
N GLN A 279 21.25 -1.02 9.07
CA GLN A 279 20.53 -1.35 10.30
C GLN A 279 20.35 -0.08 11.14
N ILE A 280 19.19 0.09 11.74
CA ILE A 280 18.91 1.13 12.74
C ILE A 280 19.63 0.74 14.03
N THR A 281 20.50 1.61 14.53
CA THR A 281 21.33 1.35 15.74
C THR A 281 20.86 2.13 16.97
N GLY A 282 19.87 3.01 16.80
CA GLY A 282 19.24 3.76 17.89
C GLY A 282 18.37 4.89 17.35
N TRP A 283 17.47 5.41 18.18
CA TRP A 283 16.58 6.50 17.76
C TRP A 283 16.09 7.35 18.92
N GLN A 284 15.66 8.56 18.60
CA GLN A 284 15.06 9.51 19.53
C GLN A 284 13.56 9.71 19.22
N PRO A 285 12.79 10.38 20.10
CA PRO A 285 11.45 10.83 19.75
C PRO A 285 11.44 11.62 18.43
N PRO A 286 10.36 11.51 17.63
CA PRO A 286 10.29 12.24 16.37
C PRO A 286 10.25 13.74 16.66
N ARG A 287 10.87 14.53 15.79
CA ARG A 287 10.77 15.98 15.79
C ARG A 287 10.24 16.41 14.43
N ARG A 288 9.57 17.55 14.38
CA ARG A 288 9.17 18.16 13.12
C ARG A 288 10.39 18.34 12.22
N ASP A 289 10.28 17.93 10.97
CA ASP A 289 11.34 18.10 9.98
C ASP A 289 11.60 19.60 9.74
N GLU A 290 12.86 20.02 9.83
CA GLU A 290 13.21 21.44 9.79
C GLU A 290 13.22 22.01 8.36
N ALA A 291 13.44 21.18 7.33
CA ALA A 291 13.53 21.59 5.93
C ALA A 291 12.15 21.72 5.26
N THR A 292 11.25 20.79 5.57
CA THR A 292 9.90 20.70 4.97
C THR A 292 8.80 21.21 5.90
N GLY A 293 9.06 21.28 7.20
CA GLY A 293 8.04 21.55 8.21
C GLY A 293 7.04 20.39 8.39
N GLN A 294 7.30 19.24 7.76
CA GLN A 294 6.42 18.07 7.82
C GLN A 294 6.68 17.27 9.11
N THR A 295 5.62 16.69 9.66
CA THR A 295 5.77 15.68 10.71
C THR A 295 5.52 14.32 10.08
N TYR A 296 6.48 13.41 10.26
CA TYR A 296 6.36 12.04 9.79
C TYR A 296 6.00 11.11 10.94
N THR A 297 5.02 10.24 10.72
CA THR A 297 4.85 9.04 11.53
C THR A 297 5.78 7.96 10.99
N ARG A 298 6.51 7.30 11.89
CA ARG A 298 7.55 6.31 11.59
C ARG A 298 6.94 4.93 11.73
N LEU A 299 6.70 4.22 10.63
CA LEU A 299 6.12 2.88 10.65
C LEU A 299 7.17 1.82 10.33
N LEU A 300 7.07 0.67 10.98
CA LEU A 300 7.85 -0.52 10.67
C LEU A 300 6.99 -1.50 9.88
N ALA A 301 7.46 -1.86 8.68
CA ALA A 301 6.79 -2.74 7.73
C ALA A 301 7.76 -3.82 7.22
N THR A 302 7.26 -4.96 6.73
CA THR A 302 8.11 -5.82 5.88
C THR A 302 8.53 -5.06 4.61
N PRO A 303 9.66 -5.42 3.96
CA PRO A 303 10.03 -4.81 2.68
C PRO A 303 8.91 -4.83 1.63
N GLU A 304 8.15 -5.93 1.58
CA GLU A 304 7.03 -6.14 0.66
C GLU A 304 5.87 -5.20 0.97
N GLN A 305 5.46 -5.09 2.24
CA GLN A 305 4.42 -4.13 2.66
C GLN A 305 4.84 -2.68 2.40
N ALA A 306 6.12 -2.35 2.62
CA ALA A 306 6.65 -1.04 2.31
C ALA A 306 6.58 -0.75 0.81
N ALA A 307 6.91 -1.72 -0.06
CA ALA A 307 6.87 -1.57 -1.50
C ALA A 307 5.46 -1.26 -2.04
N GLU A 308 4.39 -1.81 -1.43
CA GLU A 308 3.00 -1.50 -1.84
C GLU A 308 2.63 -0.01 -1.68
N LEU A 309 3.36 0.74 -0.84
CA LEU A 309 3.17 2.17 -0.64
C LEU A 309 3.77 3.05 -1.74
N PHE A 310 4.52 2.46 -2.68
CA PHE A 310 5.23 3.17 -3.75
C PHE A 310 4.78 2.71 -5.14
N ASP A 311 5.06 3.52 -6.16
CA ASP A 311 4.89 3.18 -7.58
C ASP A 311 6.27 3.13 -8.24
N TRP A 312 6.96 2.00 -8.08
CA TRP A 312 8.27 1.74 -8.71
C TRP A 312 8.17 0.95 -10.01
N GLY A 313 6.97 0.57 -10.43
CA GLY A 313 6.75 -0.21 -11.64
C GLY A 313 7.39 -1.59 -11.61
N ASP A 314 7.78 -2.06 -12.79
CA ASP A 314 8.31 -3.41 -13.02
C ASP A 314 9.63 -3.67 -12.26
N GLU A 315 10.34 -2.60 -11.91
CA GLU A 315 11.63 -2.62 -11.19
C GLU A 315 11.46 -2.91 -9.68
N THR A 316 10.22 -3.05 -9.19
CA THR A 316 9.95 -3.32 -7.76
C THR A 316 10.57 -4.64 -7.31
N ALA A 317 10.43 -5.71 -8.10
CA ALA A 317 10.91 -7.03 -7.73
C ALA A 317 12.44 -7.07 -7.61
N ASP A 318 13.16 -6.46 -8.55
CA ASP A 318 14.62 -6.41 -8.55
C ASP A 318 15.16 -5.50 -7.42
N GLN A 319 14.45 -4.43 -7.08
CA GLN A 319 14.77 -3.63 -5.90
C GLN A 319 14.60 -4.44 -4.62
N LEU A 320 13.49 -5.17 -4.45
CA LEU A 320 13.26 -6.03 -3.28
C LEU A 320 14.31 -7.15 -3.18
N ALA A 321 14.70 -7.78 -4.29
CA ALA A 321 15.76 -8.79 -4.29
C ALA A 321 17.09 -8.24 -3.75
N ALA A 322 17.46 -7.01 -4.13
CA ALA A 322 18.64 -6.33 -3.60
C ALA A 322 18.50 -6.04 -2.10
N VAL A 323 17.31 -5.61 -1.65
CA VAL A 323 16.99 -5.36 -0.23
C VAL A 323 17.13 -6.62 0.61
N HIS A 324 16.60 -7.77 0.15
CA HIS A 324 16.73 -9.04 0.86
C HIS A 324 18.18 -9.55 0.92
N THR A 325 18.92 -9.39 -0.18
CA THR A 325 20.36 -9.71 -0.20
C THR A 325 21.13 -8.89 0.83
N ALA A 326 20.79 -7.61 0.98
CA ALA A 326 21.43 -6.75 1.97
C ALA A 326 21.00 -7.08 3.40
N ARG A 327 19.72 -7.40 3.64
CA ARG A 327 19.23 -7.90 4.93
C ARG A 327 20.03 -9.11 5.41
N GLU A 328 20.27 -10.08 4.52
CA GLU A 328 21.06 -11.28 4.82
C GLU A 328 22.52 -10.94 5.16
N LYS A 329 23.13 -10.01 4.41
CA LYS A 329 24.49 -9.51 4.72
C LYS A 329 24.59 -8.81 6.07
N LEU A 330 23.52 -8.12 6.48
CA LEU A 330 23.41 -7.50 7.80
C LEU A 330 23.12 -8.52 8.92
N GLY A 331 22.92 -9.80 8.60
CA GLY A 331 22.61 -10.85 9.57
C GLY A 331 21.21 -10.74 10.18
N LEU A 332 20.28 -10.06 9.50
CA LEU A 332 18.93 -9.80 10.00
C LEU A 332 17.94 -10.90 9.58
N PRO A 333 16.97 -11.26 10.44
CA PRO A 333 16.01 -12.31 10.14
C PRO A 333 15.05 -11.89 9.02
N ALA A 334 14.44 -12.88 8.36
CA ALA A 334 13.33 -12.59 7.45
C ALA A 334 12.08 -12.18 8.26
N PRO A 335 11.53 -10.98 8.03
CA PRO A 335 10.37 -10.54 8.78
C PRO A 335 9.11 -11.28 8.30
N ILE A 336 8.20 -11.56 9.22
CA ILE A 336 6.90 -12.17 8.90
C ILE A 336 5.89 -11.03 8.66
N PRO A 337 5.07 -11.08 7.60
CA PRO A 337 4.00 -10.13 7.39
C PRO A 337 3.09 -9.99 8.61
N ARG A 338 2.91 -8.75 9.07
CA ARG A 338 2.13 -8.39 10.24
C ARG A 338 1.71 -6.92 10.18
N PRO A 339 0.70 -6.50 10.97
CA PRO A 339 0.32 -5.09 11.11
C PRO A 339 1.53 -4.16 11.21
N LEU A 340 1.52 -3.08 10.42
CA LEU A 340 2.50 -2.01 10.55
C LEU A 340 2.35 -1.40 11.94
N THR A 341 3.48 -1.20 12.60
CA THR A 341 3.52 -0.61 13.94
C THR A 341 4.39 0.63 13.93
N GLU A 342 4.03 1.62 14.73
CA GLU A 342 4.91 2.76 14.93
C GLU A 342 6.25 2.34 15.53
N LEU A 343 7.34 2.96 15.06
CA LEU A 343 8.64 2.88 15.71
C LEU A 343 8.48 3.48 17.11
N PRO A 344 8.79 2.73 18.20
CA PRO A 344 8.58 3.20 19.56
C PRO A 344 9.21 4.58 19.82
N PRO A 345 8.68 5.37 20.77
CA PRO A 345 9.13 6.75 20.97
C PRO A 345 10.60 6.90 21.39
N GLY A 346 11.28 5.83 21.83
CA GLY A 346 12.74 5.85 21.99
C GLY A 346 13.34 4.48 22.23
N GLN A 347 14.57 4.31 21.76
CA GLN A 347 15.50 3.34 22.32
C GLN A 347 16.92 3.89 22.22
N LEU A 348 17.42 4.36 23.36
CA LEU A 348 18.84 4.50 23.64
C LEU A 348 19.09 3.81 24.98
N SER A 349 19.84 2.71 24.99
CA SER A 349 20.61 2.33 26.18
C SER A 349 21.93 3.11 26.12
N GLU A 350 22.29 3.78 27.22
CA GLU A 350 23.64 4.30 27.39
C GLU A 350 24.63 3.12 27.40
N GLY A 351 25.67 3.17 26.54
CA GLY A 351 26.84 2.30 26.70
C GLY A 351 27.38 1.65 25.43
N SER A 352 28.06 2.43 24.59
CA SER A 352 29.37 2.04 24.07
C SER A 352 30.09 3.28 23.53
N ALA A 353 30.51 4.14 24.46
CA ALA A 353 31.81 4.76 24.31
C ALA A 353 32.86 3.65 24.53
N ALA A 354 33.48 3.17 23.47
CA ALA A 354 34.73 2.39 23.50
C ALA A 354 35.46 2.76 22.20
N ARG A 355 36.30 3.80 22.29
CA ARG A 355 37.78 3.73 22.31
C ARG A 355 38.37 3.45 20.94
#